data_AF-A0A803JUP9-F1
#
_entry.id   AF-A0A803JUP9-F1
#
_cell.length_a   1.000
_cell.length_b   1.000
_cell.length_c   1.000
_cell.angle_alpha   90.00
_cell.angle_beta   90.00
_cell.angle_gamma   90.00
#
_symmetry.space_group_name_H-M   'P 1'
#
loop_
_entity.id
_entity.type
_entity.pdbx_description
1 polymer ?
#
loop_
_entity_poly.entity_id
_entity_poly.type
_entity_poly.pdbx_seq_one_letter_code
_entity_poly.pdbx_strand_id
1 'polypeptide(L)'
;MHLIARLGLCFLFSWVPGGKSEVQLSQDKEMQTVRAGKEVHFQCRVLEGEMEKMWMYWYKKDSNNKLIWIYREGGKYAPGFESLVEGSVKSSLCTLRIKRARITDSGVYYCVISCDL
;
A
#
# COMPACT_ATOMS: atom_id res chain seq x y z
N MET A 1 -8.32 35.31 15.66
CA MET A 1 -9.57 35.53 16.40
C MET A 1 -10.60 36.08 15.41
N HIS A 2 -11.47 35.24 14.86
CA HIS A 2 -12.59 35.70 14.05
C HIS A 2 -13.89 35.24 14.72
N LEU A 3 -14.66 36.20 15.23
CA LEU A 3 -16.00 35.99 15.75
C LEU A 3 -16.97 35.88 14.57
N ILE A 4 -17.68 34.76 14.47
CA ILE A 4 -18.79 34.60 13.53
C ILE A 4 -20.07 34.52 14.35
N ALA A 5 -20.89 35.57 14.30
CA ALA A 5 -22.23 35.60 14.88
C ALA A 5 -23.22 34.91 13.92
N ARG A 6 -24.02 33.97 14.41
CA ARG A 6 -25.13 33.37 13.64
C ARG A 6 -26.46 33.83 14.20
N LEU A 7 -27.30 34.41 13.34
CA LEU A 7 -28.73 34.58 13.56
C LEU A 7 -29.48 33.91 12.41
N GLY A 8 -30.29 32.91 12.74
CA GLY A 8 -31.58 32.67 12.07
C GLY A 8 -31.67 31.59 10.99
N LEU A 9 -32.58 30.63 11.28
CA LEU A 9 -33.42 29.81 10.39
C LEU A 9 -32.84 28.53 9.75
N CYS A 10 -33.30 27.40 10.29
CA CYS A 10 -33.24 26.06 9.70
C CYS A 10 -33.96 26.02 8.34
N PHE A 11 -33.22 25.70 7.28
CA PHE A 11 -33.76 25.05 6.08
C PHE A 11 -32.88 23.84 5.74
N LEU A 12 -33.51 22.67 5.94
CA LEU A 12 -33.29 21.34 5.37
C LEU A 12 -31.85 20.84 5.24
N PHE A 13 -31.56 19.82 6.06
CA PHE A 13 -30.57 18.80 5.79
C PHE A 13 -30.68 18.29 4.35
N SER A 14 -29.77 18.73 3.48
CA SER A 14 -29.16 17.85 2.50
C SER A 14 -27.65 17.92 2.68
N TRP A 15 -27.21 17.55 3.88
CA TRP A 15 -25.88 16.98 4.00
C TRP A 15 -25.92 15.71 3.15
N VAL A 16 -25.39 15.77 1.93
CA VAL A 16 -25.03 14.53 1.22
C VAL A 16 -23.75 14.10 1.90
N PRO A 17 -23.75 13.10 2.79
CA PRO A 17 -22.52 12.54 3.28
C PRO A 17 -22.04 11.64 2.14
N GLY A 18 -21.45 12.26 1.12
CA GLY A 18 -20.50 11.56 0.26
C GLY A 18 -19.28 11.28 1.11
N GLY A 19 -19.38 10.32 2.03
CA GLY A 19 -18.27 9.86 2.84
C GLY A 19 -17.24 9.29 1.89
N LYS A 20 -16.18 10.06 1.60
CA LYS A 20 -14.96 9.49 1.05
C LYS A 20 -14.42 8.59 2.16
N SER A 21 -14.54 7.28 2.02
CA SER A 21 -13.79 6.37 2.86
C SER A 21 -12.31 6.61 2.57
N GLU A 22 -11.61 7.19 3.53
CA GLU A 22 -10.16 7.33 3.44
C GLU A 22 -9.56 5.93 3.63
N VAL A 23 -8.72 5.50 2.69
CA VAL A 23 -8.08 4.19 2.78
C VAL A 23 -6.74 4.37 3.46
N GLN A 24 -6.55 3.71 4.60
CA GLN A 24 -5.33 3.84 5.39
C GLN A 24 -4.50 2.56 5.35
N LEU A 25 -3.21 2.69 5.09
CA LEU A 25 -2.24 1.59 5.06
C LEU A 25 -1.21 1.73 6.19
N SER A 26 -0.78 0.59 6.73
CA SER A 26 0.30 0.49 7.70
C SER A 26 1.39 -0.46 7.20
N GLN A 27 2.65 -0.02 7.22
CA GLN A 27 3.82 -0.84 6.94
C GLN A 27 4.71 -0.94 8.19
N ASP A 28 5.04 -2.15 8.63
CA ASP A 28 5.60 -2.40 9.96
C ASP A 28 7.02 -1.86 10.20
N LYS A 29 7.79 -1.60 9.12
CA LYS A 29 9.21 -1.22 9.24
C LYS A 29 9.55 -0.06 8.30
N GLU A 30 10.01 1.04 8.89
CA GLU A 30 10.54 2.17 8.15
C GLU A 30 11.89 1.87 7.49
N MET A 31 12.74 1.06 8.15
CA MET A 31 14.05 0.68 7.62
C MET A 31 14.44 -0.74 8.08
N GLN A 32 15.05 -1.51 7.18
CA GLN A 32 15.58 -2.83 7.49
C GLN A 32 16.94 -3.03 6.81
N THR A 33 17.94 -3.46 7.58
CA THR A 33 19.23 -3.90 7.05
C THR A 33 19.29 -5.42 7.08
N VAL A 34 19.71 -6.04 5.97
CA VAL A 34 19.80 -7.49 5.83
C VAL A 34 21.11 -7.87 5.13
N ARG A 35 21.67 -9.03 5.49
CA ARG A 35 22.86 -9.57 4.82
C ARG A 35 22.46 -10.20 3.48
N ALA A 36 23.34 -10.07 2.48
CA ALA A 36 23.14 -10.73 1.19
C ALA A 36 22.91 -12.24 1.35
N GLY A 37 22.03 -12.80 0.51
CA GLY A 37 21.63 -14.20 0.53
C GLY A 37 20.57 -14.56 1.58
N LYS A 38 20.25 -13.67 2.53
CA LYS A 38 19.15 -13.87 3.48
C LYS A 38 17.84 -13.35 2.91
N GLU A 39 16.74 -13.87 3.44
CA GLU A 39 15.40 -13.41 3.06
C GLU A 39 15.03 -12.09 3.74
N VAL A 40 14.11 -11.37 3.10
CA VAL A 40 13.55 -10.10 3.59
C VAL A 40 12.04 -10.20 3.50
N HIS A 41 11.34 -9.74 4.54
CA HIS A 41 9.88 -9.78 4.61
C HIS A 41 9.33 -8.37 4.80
N PHE A 42 8.39 -8.00 3.93
CA PHE A 42 7.61 -6.79 4.02
C PHE A 42 6.15 -7.15 4.31
N GLN A 43 5.51 -6.33 5.13
CA GLN A 43 4.10 -6.44 5.47
C GLN A 43 3.43 -5.09 5.28
N CYS A 44 2.23 -5.13 4.72
CA CYS A 44 1.36 -3.99 4.53
C CYS A 44 -0.05 -4.38 4.94
N ARG A 45 -0.62 -3.62 5.86
CA ARG A 45 -1.96 -3.86 6.41
C ARG A 45 -2.89 -2.73 6.00
N VAL A 46 -4.06 -3.05 5.48
CA VAL A 46 -5.15 -2.10 5.30
C VAL A 46 -5.87 -1.94 6.64
N LEU A 47 -5.87 -0.71 7.17
CA LEU A 47 -6.48 -0.37 8.45
C LEU A 47 -7.95 0.02 8.27
N GLU A 48 -8.24 0.80 7.23
CA GLU A 48 -9.57 1.30 6.91
C GLU A 48 -9.78 1.19 5.40
N GLY A 49 -10.97 0.78 4.95
CA GLY A 49 -11.32 0.60 3.54
C GLY A 49 -11.96 -0.76 3.20
N GLU A 50 -12.77 -0.79 2.15
CA GLU A 50 -13.40 -2.02 1.63
C GLU A 50 -12.46 -2.79 0.70
N MET A 51 -11.86 -3.87 1.20
CA MET A 51 -10.92 -4.70 0.42
C MET A 51 -11.51 -5.33 -0.84
N GLU A 52 -12.82 -5.62 -0.86
CA GLU A 52 -13.47 -6.33 -1.97
C GLU A 52 -13.41 -5.57 -3.31
N LYS A 53 -13.23 -4.25 -3.27
CA LYS A 53 -13.12 -3.39 -4.45
C LYS A 53 -11.69 -2.95 -4.72
N MET A 54 -10.71 -3.48 -3.99
CA MET A 54 -9.33 -3.01 -4.04
C MET A 54 -8.39 -4.11 -4.52
N TRP A 55 -7.42 -3.71 -5.34
CA TRP A 55 -6.27 -4.54 -5.70
C TRP A 55 -5.03 -4.06 -4.97
N MET A 56 -4.28 -5.00 -4.41
CA MET A 56 -2.98 -4.68 -3.78
C MET A 56 -1.79 -4.95 -4.71
N TYR A 57 -0.81 -4.07 -4.60
CA TYR A 57 0.42 -4.09 -5.39
C TYR A 57 1.64 -3.88 -4.51
N TRP A 58 2.78 -4.39 -4.98
CA TRP A 58 4.09 -4.04 -4.47
C TRP A 58 4.94 -3.38 -5.56
N TYR A 59 5.58 -2.28 -5.18
CA TYR A 59 6.54 -1.56 -5.99
C TYR A 59 7.85 -1.37 -5.23
N LYS A 60 8.95 -1.32 -5.97
CA LYS A 60 10.24 -0.84 -5.49
C LYS A 60 10.57 0.49 -6.14
N LYS A 61 10.99 1.46 -5.35
CA LYS A 61 11.69 2.65 -5.79
C LYS A 61 13.19 2.42 -5.64
N ASP A 62 13.92 2.41 -6.75
CA ASP A 62 15.37 2.23 -6.76
C ASP A 62 16.13 3.53 -6.43
N SER A 63 17.46 3.46 -6.40
CA SER A 63 18.33 4.62 -6.14
C SER A 63 18.22 5.72 -7.20
N ASN A 64 17.71 5.41 -8.39
CA ASN A 64 17.50 6.36 -9.48
C ASN A 64 16.08 6.95 -9.45
N ASN A 65 15.34 6.77 -8.35
CA ASN A 65 13.94 7.14 -8.20
C ASN A 65 12.98 6.47 -9.20
N LYS A 66 13.41 5.40 -9.89
CA LYS A 66 12.55 4.64 -10.78
C LYS A 66 11.62 3.75 -9.97
N LEU A 67 10.33 3.83 -10.25
CA LEU A 67 9.33 2.94 -9.67
C LEU A 67 9.22 1.67 -10.53
N ILE A 68 9.45 0.52 -9.90
CA ILE A 68 9.50 -0.80 -10.52
C ILE A 68 8.38 -1.62 -9.91
N TRP A 69 7.45 -2.10 -10.75
CA TRP A 69 6.37 -2.97 -10.31
C TRP A 69 6.93 -4.38 -10.03
N ILE A 70 6.43 -5.05 -8.99
CA ILE A 70 6.94 -6.35 -8.54
C ILE A 70 5.86 -7.43 -8.54
N TYR A 71 4.77 -7.15 -7.85
CA TYR A 71 3.71 -8.11 -7.59
C TYR A 71 2.36 -7.39 -7.58
N ARG A 72 1.33 -8.08 -8.05
CA ARG A 72 -0.07 -7.73 -7.87
C ARG A 72 -0.79 -8.94 -7.29
N GLU A 73 -1.75 -8.65 -6.44
CA GLU A 73 -2.75 -9.59 -5.96
C GLU A 73 -3.30 -10.51 -7.06
N GLY A 74 -3.65 -11.73 -6.67
CA GLY A 74 -3.99 -12.80 -7.61
C GLY A 74 -2.77 -13.51 -8.19
N GLY A 75 -1.59 -13.34 -7.59
CA GLY A 75 -0.39 -14.09 -7.96
C GLY A 75 0.31 -13.60 -9.22
N LYS A 76 0.14 -12.34 -9.61
CA LYS A 76 0.75 -11.79 -10.83
C LYS A 76 2.08 -11.12 -10.50
N TYR A 77 3.14 -11.52 -11.20
CA TYR A 77 4.50 -11.03 -10.96
C TYR A 77 5.06 -10.31 -12.18
N ALA A 78 5.95 -9.36 -11.91
CA ALA A 78 6.72 -8.72 -12.96
C ALA A 78 7.63 -9.73 -13.67
N PRO A 79 7.87 -9.54 -14.97
CA PRO A 79 8.85 -10.36 -15.69
C PRO A 79 10.17 -10.42 -14.90
N GLY A 80 10.60 -11.64 -14.58
CA GLY A 80 11.81 -11.89 -13.81
C GLY A 80 11.68 -11.83 -12.28
N PHE A 81 10.52 -11.45 -11.71
CA PHE A 81 10.32 -11.40 -10.26
C PHE A 81 9.71 -12.68 -9.66
N GLU A 82 8.95 -13.46 -10.43
CA GLU A 82 8.24 -14.66 -9.95
C GLU A 82 9.15 -15.69 -9.24
N SER A 83 10.38 -15.86 -9.74
CA SER A 83 11.36 -16.75 -9.11
C SER A 83 12.07 -16.11 -7.91
N LEU A 84 12.13 -14.78 -7.83
CA LEU A 84 12.91 -14.01 -6.86
C LEU A 84 12.13 -13.65 -5.59
N VAL A 85 10.82 -13.45 -5.73
CA VAL A 85 9.95 -12.98 -4.65
C VAL A 85 8.74 -13.87 -4.48
N GLU A 86 8.08 -13.76 -3.33
CA GLU A 86 6.76 -14.33 -3.06
C GLU A 86 5.87 -13.23 -2.52
N GLY A 87 4.78 -12.97 -3.22
CA GLY A 87 3.73 -12.06 -2.76
C GLY A 87 2.51 -12.83 -2.30
N SER A 88 1.82 -12.34 -1.27
CA SER A 88 0.56 -12.90 -0.82
C SER A 88 -0.36 -11.79 -0.34
N VAL A 89 -1.65 -11.90 -0.67
CA VAL A 89 -2.71 -11.07 -0.10
C VAL A 89 -3.70 -12.00 0.60
N LYS A 90 -3.98 -11.73 1.87
CA LYS A 90 -4.95 -12.46 2.68
C LYS A 90 -5.74 -11.46 3.53
N SER A 91 -7.04 -11.33 3.25
CA SER A 91 -7.90 -10.32 3.86
C SER A 91 -7.26 -8.93 3.76
N SER A 92 -6.93 -8.28 4.87
CA SER A 92 -6.31 -6.95 4.91
C SER A 92 -4.78 -6.97 4.96
N LEU A 93 -4.12 -8.13 4.89
CA LEU A 93 -2.67 -8.26 4.99
C LEU A 93 -2.07 -8.65 3.63
N CYS A 94 -1.19 -7.78 3.13
CA CYS A 94 -0.37 -8.01 1.95
C CYS A 94 1.09 -8.14 2.35
N THR A 95 1.73 -9.21 1.89
CA THR A 95 3.13 -9.50 2.20
C THR A 95 3.95 -9.63 0.93
N LEU A 96 5.22 -9.27 1.03
CA LEU A 96 6.23 -9.51 0.00
C LEU A 96 7.47 -10.09 0.65
N ARG A 97 7.93 -11.24 0.16
CA ARG A 97 9.14 -11.90 0.62
C ARG A 97 10.16 -11.94 -0.50
N ILE A 98 11.32 -11.31 -0.31
CA ILE A 98 12.48 -11.50 -1.18
C ILE A 98 13.20 -12.75 -0.69
N LYS A 99 13.31 -13.78 -1.54
CA LYS A 99 13.82 -15.10 -1.12
C LYS A 99 15.30 -15.06 -0.75
N ARG A 100 16.10 -14.28 -1.49
CA ARG A 100 17.56 -14.10 -1.30
C ARG A 100 17.96 -12.68 -1.68
N ALA A 101 18.21 -11.83 -0.69
CA ALA A 101 18.59 -10.45 -0.90
C ALA A 101 19.93 -10.30 -1.62
N ARG A 102 20.00 -9.40 -2.59
CA ARG A 102 21.21 -8.94 -3.27
C ARG A 102 21.42 -7.46 -3.01
N ILE A 103 22.65 -6.99 -3.23
CA ILE A 103 22.96 -5.55 -3.13
C ILE A 103 22.08 -4.73 -4.08
N THR A 104 21.79 -5.26 -5.27
CA THR A 104 20.92 -4.61 -6.25
C THR A 104 19.45 -4.57 -5.82
N ASP A 105 19.05 -5.33 -4.80
CA ASP A 105 17.69 -5.31 -4.27
C ASP A 105 17.48 -4.12 -3.30
N SER A 106 18.53 -3.41 -2.87
CA SER A 106 18.39 -2.18 -2.08
C SER A 106 17.50 -1.13 -2.74
N GLY A 107 16.62 -0.53 -1.95
CA GLY A 107 15.64 0.48 -2.38
C GLY A 107 14.51 0.63 -1.36
N VAL A 108 13.50 1.45 -1.69
CA VAL A 108 12.31 1.64 -0.86
C VAL A 108 11.16 0.82 -1.44
N TYR A 109 10.45 0.08 -0.60
CA TYR A 109 9.37 -0.81 -1.02
C TYR A 109 8.01 -0.26 -0.55
N TYR A 110 7.11 -0.05 -1.50
CA TYR A 110 5.78 0.51 -1.24
C TYR A 110 4.72 -0.54 -1.56
N CYS A 111 3.77 -0.72 -0.65
CA CYS A 111 2.49 -1.29 -1.03
C CYS A 111 1.59 -0.19 -1.58
N VAL A 112 0.83 -0.52 -2.61
CA VAL A 112 -0.12 0.40 -3.23
C VAL A 112 -1.45 -0.32 -3.39
N ILE A 113 -2.53 0.42 -3.22
CA ILE A 113 -3.90 -0.03 -3.44
C ILE A 113 -4.47 0.70 -4.64
N SER A 114 -5.31 0.02 -5.41
CA SER A 114 -6.13 0.63 -6.46
C SER A 114 -7.56 0.16 -6.28
N CYS A 115 -8.53 1.06 -6.32
CA CYS A 115 -9.94 0.68 -6.35
C CYS A 115 -10.36 0.39 -7.80
N ASP A 116 -11.09 -0.71 -8.02
CA ASP A 116 -11.89 -0.87 -9.23
C ASP A 116 -13.17 -0.04 -9.07
N LEU A 117 -13.39 0.92 -9.97
CA LEU A 117 -14.58 1.77 -10.04
C LEU A 117 -15.67 1.12 -10.89
#